data_AF-A0A1E1W7X4-F1
#
_entry.id   AF-A0A1E1W7X4-F1
#
_cell.length_a   1.000
_cell.length_b   1.000
_cell.length_c   1.000
_cell.angle_alpha   90.00
_cell.angle_beta   90.00
_cell.angle_gamma   90.00
#
_symmetry.space_group_name_H-M   'P 1'
#
loop_
_entity.id
_entity.type
_entity.pdbx_description
1 polymer ?
#
loop_
_entity_poly.entity_id
_entity_poly.type
_entity_poly.pdbx_seq_one_letter_code
_entity_poly.pdbx_strand_id
1 'polypeptide(L)'
;AAGSYGQYVYASFPVDVIVHFHMQPSTFRFSCLPASRVECLLQLPSLQIVFSSKRATDEELAQAGVAMGGLSVTGCLADFSVYMFHPYGGKKSSLKEAQWSPLADSERKDSLSINVEFVKFHLSRSRKLDYHADNDRSKATVRFSTIVDVGSAWFKYDMRRLGEILAFPKAWYRRTIVRRMFLGDLSAHPTHAAASSAHGVPSTSNVPVSPVLPQREKTKTDTIKSNKDKANAAWETLVLFAVNFTKLNVHMNMGNVMGNVSWQSRDFNCSGRLSIGSTGHRNMLVGVALAGSALDARGGIVGGAISLSAIHTYAHISEEAGGMPMHVCGVRLAALELRLEYMG
;
A
#
# COMPACT_ATOMS: atom_id res chain seq x y z
N ALA A 1 -35.73 20.61 39.34
CA ALA A 1 -35.72 20.02 37.99
C ALA A 1 -34.30 20.12 37.44
N ALA A 2 -33.52 19.04 37.54
CA ALA A 2 -32.18 18.99 36.98
C ALA A 2 -32.29 18.52 35.52
N GLY A 3 -31.98 19.40 34.57
CA GLY A 3 -31.97 19.08 33.15
C GLY A 3 -30.91 18.03 32.85
N SER A 4 -31.33 16.87 32.37
CA SER A 4 -30.44 15.89 31.75
C SER A 4 -29.96 16.48 30.43
N TYR A 5 -28.78 17.10 30.45
CA TYR A 5 -28.08 17.47 29.23
C TYR A 5 -27.66 16.18 28.54
N GLY A 6 -28.39 15.80 27.49
CA GLY A 6 -28.00 14.71 26.60
C GLY A 6 -26.57 14.95 26.12
N GLN A 7 -25.66 14.06 26.53
CA GLN A 7 -24.26 14.14 26.18
C GLN A 7 -24.10 13.75 24.71
N TYR A 8 -24.18 14.72 23.81
CA TYR A 8 -23.86 14.54 22.40
C TYR A 8 -22.37 14.21 22.27
N VAL A 9 -22.05 12.92 22.14
CA VAL A 9 -20.70 12.47 21.82
C VAL A 9 -20.45 12.72 20.34
N TYR A 10 -19.82 13.84 20.01
CA TYR A 10 -19.37 14.12 18.65
C TYR A 10 -18.27 13.11 18.26
N ALA A 11 -18.63 12.10 17.47
CA ALA A 11 -17.68 11.14 16.89
C ALA A 11 -17.27 11.48 15.44
N SER A 12 -17.78 12.57 14.89
CA SER A 12 -17.51 13.06 13.52
C SER A 12 -17.18 14.56 13.50
N PHE A 13 -16.56 15.00 12.41
CA PHE A 13 -16.32 16.42 12.16
C PHE A 13 -17.66 17.18 12.05
N PRO A 14 -17.75 18.41 12.59
CA PRO A 14 -18.98 19.20 12.53
C PRO A 14 -19.28 19.73 11.11
N VAL A 15 -18.36 19.54 10.17
CA VAL A 15 -18.45 19.97 8.77
C VAL A 15 -18.01 18.80 7.89
N ASP A 16 -18.69 18.62 6.75
CA ASP A 16 -18.22 17.71 5.71
C ASP A 16 -17.03 18.33 4.97
N VAL A 17 -15.86 17.72 5.15
CA VAL A 17 -14.62 18.14 4.50
C VAL A 17 -14.39 17.28 3.28
N ILE A 18 -14.35 17.91 2.09
CA ILE A 18 -13.93 17.26 0.85
C ILE A 18 -12.67 17.97 0.35
N VAL A 19 -11.58 17.22 0.17
CA VAL A 19 -10.33 17.71 -0.40
C VAL A 19 -10.10 17.00 -1.72
N HIS A 20 -10.04 17.76 -2.80
CA HIS A 20 -9.68 17.26 -4.11
C HIS A 20 -8.24 17.67 -4.44
N PHE A 21 -7.40 16.68 -4.72
CA PHE A 21 -6.02 16.84 -5.14
C PHE A 21 -5.88 16.36 -6.57
N HIS A 22 -5.29 17.19 -7.42
CA HIS A 22 -5.03 16.87 -8.81
C HIS A 22 -3.59 17.20 -9.17
N MET A 23 -2.90 16.25 -9.80
CA MET A 23 -1.54 16.41 -10.31
C MET A 23 -1.51 15.99 -11.78
N GLN A 24 -0.94 16.86 -12.60
CA GLN A 24 -0.67 16.57 -14.01
C GLN A 24 0.51 15.59 -14.14
N PRO A 25 0.50 14.71 -15.17
CA PRO A 25 1.64 13.85 -15.46
C PRO A 25 2.93 14.66 -15.56
N SER A 26 4.01 14.13 -15.00
CA SER A 26 5.32 14.78 -14.99
C SER A 26 6.39 13.78 -15.35
N THR A 27 7.29 14.18 -16.23
CA THR A 27 8.37 13.31 -16.71
C THR A 27 9.71 13.77 -16.15
N PHE A 28 10.42 12.86 -15.50
CA PHE A 28 11.74 13.08 -14.93
C PHE A 28 12.75 12.20 -15.64
N ARG A 29 13.85 12.81 -16.05
CA ARG A 29 14.99 12.09 -16.62
C ARG A 29 16.13 12.14 -15.62
N PHE A 30 16.58 10.97 -15.19
CA PHE A 30 17.69 10.82 -14.26
C PHE A 30 18.92 10.30 -14.99
N SER A 31 20.04 10.99 -14.78
CA SER A 31 21.38 10.52 -15.15
C SER A 31 22.07 9.92 -13.94
N CYS A 32 22.83 8.85 -14.15
CA CYS A 32 23.61 8.21 -13.09
C CYS A 32 25.12 8.55 -13.14
N LEU A 33 25.54 9.48 -13.98
CA LEU A 33 26.96 9.80 -14.11
C LEU A 33 27.53 10.47 -12.84
N PRO A 34 28.80 10.17 -12.47
CA PRO A 34 29.72 9.22 -13.11
C PRO A 34 29.54 7.76 -12.64
N ALA A 35 28.66 7.50 -11.67
CA ALA A 35 28.52 6.19 -11.01
C ALA A 35 28.03 5.06 -11.93
N SER A 36 27.16 5.38 -12.89
CA SER A 36 26.69 4.44 -13.91
C SER A 36 26.32 5.19 -15.19
N ARG A 37 26.38 4.49 -16.32
CA ARG A 37 25.95 5.00 -17.63
C ARG A 37 24.47 4.73 -17.92
N VAL A 38 23.75 4.12 -16.98
CA VAL A 38 22.30 3.92 -17.09
C VAL A 38 21.58 5.25 -16.99
N GLU A 39 20.56 5.42 -17.82
CA GLU A 39 19.62 6.53 -17.75
C GLU A 39 18.22 5.99 -17.42
N CYS A 40 17.47 6.76 -16.64
CA CYS A 40 16.10 6.42 -16.28
C CYS A 40 15.15 7.54 -16.70
N LEU A 41 14.08 7.19 -17.41
CA LEU A 41 12.96 8.06 -17.72
C LEU A 41 11.76 7.59 -16.89
N LEU A 42 11.34 8.41 -15.94
CA LEU A 42 10.21 8.17 -15.05
C LEU A 42 9.08 9.11 -15.44
N GLN A 43 7.96 8.57 -15.88
CA GLN A 43 6.72 9.31 -16.00
C GLN A 43 5.88 9.07 -14.76
N LEU A 44 5.76 10.10 -13.93
CA LEU A 44 4.80 10.11 -12.85
C LEU A 44 3.38 10.18 -13.43
N PRO A 45 2.43 9.45 -12.83
CA PRO A 45 1.08 9.36 -13.35
C PRO A 45 0.32 10.68 -13.18
N SER A 46 -0.71 10.89 -14.00
CA SER A 46 -1.80 11.79 -13.60
C SER A 46 -2.43 11.21 -12.33
N LEU A 47 -2.58 12.06 -11.32
CA LEU A 47 -3.10 11.63 -10.02
C LEU A 47 -4.30 12.51 -9.66
N GLN A 48 -5.45 11.86 -9.47
CA GLN A 48 -6.63 12.46 -8.87
C GLN A 48 -6.92 11.75 -7.56
N ILE A 49 -6.98 12.49 -6.46
CA ILE A 49 -7.35 11.95 -5.14
C ILE A 49 -8.45 12.82 -4.56
N VAL A 50 -9.50 12.18 -4.05
CA VAL A 50 -10.56 12.81 -3.27
C VAL A 50 -10.53 12.23 -1.86
N PHE A 51 -10.39 13.11 -0.88
CA PHE A 51 -10.59 12.79 0.53
C PHE A 51 -11.95 13.33 0.96
N SER A 52 -12.74 12.55 1.69
CA SER A 52 -14.00 13.01 2.25
C SER A 52 -14.20 12.49 3.67
N SER A 53 -14.68 13.34 4.57
CA SER A 53 -15.27 12.87 5.83
C SER A 53 -16.67 12.30 5.59
N LYS A 54 -17.08 11.33 6.41
CA LYS A 54 -18.45 10.81 6.45
C LYS A 54 -19.09 11.16 7.79
N ARG A 55 -20.14 11.98 7.75
CA ARG A 55 -21.02 12.33 8.87
C ARG A 55 -22.14 11.28 9.05
N ALA A 56 -22.72 11.23 10.24
CA ALA A 56 -23.98 10.53 10.51
C ALA A 56 -25.16 11.22 9.80
N THR A 57 -25.98 10.47 9.09
CA THR A 57 -27.19 11.02 8.45
C THR A 57 -28.23 11.44 9.49
N ASP A 58 -29.12 12.38 9.16
CA ASP A 58 -30.12 12.90 10.12
C ASP A 58 -31.07 11.80 10.63
N GLU A 59 -31.34 10.77 9.82
CA GLU A 59 -32.10 9.57 10.21
C GLU A 59 -31.36 8.73 11.26
N GLU A 60 -30.02 8.63 11.16
CA GLU A 60 -29.18 7.90 12.12
C GLU A 60 -28.95 8.70 13.41
N LEU A 61 -29.01 10.03 13.33
CA LEU A 61 -28.93 10.94 14.48
C LEU A 61 -30.21 10.92 15.34
N ALA A 62 -31.35 10.56 14.75
CA ALA A 62 -32.63 10.41 15.45
C ALA A 62 -32.66 9.21 16.41
N GLN A 63 -31.74 8.24 16.25
CA GLN A 63 -31.52 7.18 17.23
C GLN A 63 -30.62 7.68 18.36
N ALA A 64 -31.22 7.98 19.52
CA ALA A 64 -30.50 8.37 20.72
C ALA A 64 -29.44 7.31 21.09
N GLY A 65 -28.18 7.73 21.22
CA GLY A 65 -27.09 6.83 21.62
C GLY A 65 -26.27 6.23 20.47
N VAL A 66 -26.34 6.76 19.25
CA VAL A 66 -25.43 6.36 18.17
C VAL A 66 -24.45 7.49 17.83
N ALA A 67 -23.15 7.23 17.97
CA ALA A 67 -22.12 8.16 17.49
C ALA A 67 -21.39 7.54 16.29
N MET A 68 -21.45 8.21 15.13
CA MET A 68 -20.78 7.76 13.90
C MET A 68 -19.81 8.78 13.32
N GLY A 69 -18.77 8.26 12.69
CA GLY A 69 -17.83 9.05 11.89
C GLY A 69 -17.02 8.16 10.95
N GLY A 70 -16.64 8.69 9.79
CA GLY A 70 -15.81 7.97 8.83
C GLY A 70 -14.95 8.88 7.97
N LEU A 71 -14.03 8.24 7.26
CA LEU A 71 -13.15 8.84 6.28
C LEU A 71 -13.19 7.96 5.03
N SER A 72 -13.23 8.57 3.86
CA SER A 72 -13.03 7.90 2.58
C SER A 72 -11.95 8.62 1.80
N VAL A 73 -11.13 7.83 1.10
CA VAL A 73 -10.10 8.31 0.19
C VAL A 73 -10.22 7.50 -1.08
N THR A 74 -10.54 8.17 -2.18
CA THR A 74 -10.58 7.57 -3.51
C THR A 74 -9.49 8.19 -4.35
N GLY A 75 -8.76 7.39 -5.11
CA GLY A 75 -7.78 7.93 -6.05
C GLY A 75 -7.68 7.12 -7.33
N CYS A 76 -7.27 7.81 -8.39
CA CYS A 76 -6.97 7.24 -9.69
C CYS A 76 -5.60 7.73 -10.13
N LEU A 77 -4.72 6.78 -10.46
CA LEU A 77 -3.42 6.99 -11.09
C LEU A 77 -3.51 6.48 -12.52
N ALA A 78 -3.06 7.25 -13.49
CA ALA A 78 -3.00 6.83 -14.90
C ALA A 78 -1.69 7.28 -15.55
N ASP A 79 -1.27 6.59 -16.62
CA ASP A 79 -0.10 6.95 -17.42
C ASP A 79 1.24 6.85 -16.68
N PHE A 80 1.37 5.89 -15.76
CA PHE A 80 2.64 5.61 -15.10
C PHE A 80 3.56 4.79 -16.01
N SER A 81 4.79 5.25 -16.19
CA SER A 81 5.81 4.49 -16.90
C SER A 81 7.21 4.70 -16.34
N VAL A 82 8.04 3.66 -16.47
CA VAL A 82 9.47 3.69 -16.12
C VAL A 82 10.25 3.01 -17.23
N TYR A 83 11.21 3.71 -17.80
CA TYR A 83 12.12 3.18 -18.79
C TYR A 83 13.55 3.31 -18.30
N MET A 84 14.31 2.22 -18.32
CA MET A 84 15.74 2.25 -18.06
C MET A 84 16.51 1.86 -19.32
N PHE A 85 17.42 2.75 -19.70
CA PHE A 85 18.25 2.62 -20.88
C PHE A 85 19.65 2.20 -20.47
N HIS A 86 20.11 1.09 -21.03
CA HIS A 86 21.52 0.72 -20.97
C HIS A 86 22.25 1.33 -22.18
N PRO A 87 23.48 1.88 -22.04
CA PRO A 87 24.24 2.49 -23.13
C PRO A 87 24.51 1.55 -24.32
N TYR A 88 24.47 0.24 -24.10
CA TYR A 88 24.63 -0.77 -25.16
C TYR A 88 23.28 -1.35 -25.65
N GLY A 89 22.14 -0.79 -25.22
CA GLY A 89 20.78 -1.22 -25.55
C GLY A 89 20.31 -0.75 -26.93
N GLY A 90 20.85 0.36 -27.42
CA GLY A 90 20.66 0.83 -28.79
C GLY A 90 21.69 0.24 -29.75
N LYS A 91 21.35 0.17 -31.04
CA LYS A 91 22.37 0.09 -32.09
C LYS A 91 23.30 1.30 -31.91
N LYS A 92 24.61 1.11 -32.08
CA LYS A 92 25.56 2.23 -32.10
C LYS A 92 25.12 3.17 -33.22
N SER A 93 24.50 4.31 -32.90
CA SER A 93 24.28 5.37 -33.87
C SER A 93 25.67 5.86 -34.30
N SER A 94 26.12 5.42 -35.47
CA SER A 94 27.37 5.86 -36.07
C SER A 94 27.19 7.25 -36.64
N LEU A 95 27.06 8.29 -35.81
CA LEU A 95 27.29 9.65 -36.27
C LEU A 95 27.54 10.61 -35.10
N LYS A 96 28.59 11.41 -35.27
CA LYS A 96 28.90 12.59 -34.48
C LYS A 96 27.71 13.54 -34.48
N GLU A 97 27.05 13.71 -33.34
CA GLU A 97 26.70 15.02 -32.77
C GLU A 97 25.94 14.83 -31.47
N ALA A 98 26.29 15.65 -30.49
CA ALA A 98 25.58 15.77 -29.23
C ALA A 98 24.24 16.48 -29.43
N GLN A 99 23.28 15.85 -30.13
CA GLN A 99 21.89 16.29 -30.09
C GLN A 99 21.22 15.75 -28.83
N TRP A 100 21.22 16.59 -27.80
CA TRP A 100 20.52 16.39 -26.53
C TRP A 100 19.00 16.59 -26.71
N SER A 101 18.35 15.69 -27.46
CA SER A 101 16.89 15.54 -27.40
C SER A 101 16.48 14.08 -27.59
N PRO A 102 16.26 13.34 -26.48
CA PRO A 102 15.95 11.92 -26.49
C PRO A 102 14.47 11.61 -26.74
N LEU A 103 13.64 12.62 -27.06
CA LEU A 103 12.22 12.45 -27.33
C LEU A 103 11.93 11.91 -28.76
N ALA A 104 12.93 11.89 -29.64
CA ALA A 104 12.76 11.49 -31.05
C ALA A 104 13.19 10.03 -31.34
N ASP A 105 13.91 9.39 -30.42
CA ASP A 105 14.68 8.18 -30.73
C ASP A 105 13.92 6.92 -30.29
N SER A 106 12.81 6.62 -30.96
CA SER A 106 12.00 5.40 -30.79
C SER A 106 12.80 4.11 -31.05
N GLU A 107 14.05 4.19 -31.51
CA GLU A 107 14.91 3.05 -31.85
C GLU A 107 15.77 2.53 -30.68
N ARG A 108 15.81 3.23 -29.54
CA ARG A 108 16.49 2.72 -28.34
C ARG A 108 15.67 1.60 -27.72
N LYS A 109 16.20 0.37 -27.71
CA LYS A 109 15.57 -0.73 -26.97
C LYS A 109 15.75 -0.49 -25.48
N ASP A 110 14.64 -0.28 -24.78
CA ASP A 110 14.60 -0.25 -23.33
C ASP A 110 15.14 -1.55 -22.76
N SER A 111 16.09 -1.45 -21.83
CA SER A 111 16.63 -2.63 -21.14
C SER A 111 15.69 -3.08 -20.02
N LEU A 112 14.90 -2.14 -19.49
CA LEU A 112 13.74 -2.38 -18.63
C LEU A 112 12.65 -1.36 -18.98
N SER A 113 11.42 -1.83 -19.18
CA SER A 113 10.23 -0.98 -19.35
C SER A 113 9.11 -1.45 -18.42
N ILE A 114 8.54 -0.54 -17.66
CA ILE A 114 7.39 -0.75 -16.80
C ILE A 114 6.30 0.22 -17.25
N ASN A 115 5.11 -0.28 -17.54
CA ASN A 115 3.95 0.54 -17.87
C ASN A 115 2.74 0.03 -17.12
N VAL A 116 1.95 0.93 -16.56
CA VAL A 116 0.69 0.60 -15.88
C VAL A 116 -0.39 1.53 -16.41
N GLU A 117 -1.43 0.94 -16.98
CA GLU A 117 -2.55 1.66 -17.59
C GLU A 117 -3.24 2.58 -16.58
N PHE A 118 -3.71 2.00 -15.48
CA PHE A 118 -4.22 2.75 -14.34
C PHE A 118 -4.11 1.94 -13.05
N VAL A 119 -4.14 2.65 -11.93
CA VAL A 119 -4.40 2.10 -10.60
C VAL A 119 -5.49 2.95 -9.96
N LYS A 120 -6.64 2.35 -9.70
CA LYS A 120 -7.73 2.97 -8.95
C LYS A 120 -7.76 2.36 -7.57
N PHE A 121 -8.04 3.17 -6.57
CA PHE A 121 -8.20 2.69 -5.22
C PHE A 121 -9.31 3.46 -4.50
N HIS A 122 -10.00 2.77 -3.60
CA HIS A 122 -10.95 3.33 -2.68
C HIS A 122 -10.68 2.74 -1.30
N LEU A 123 -10.23 3.58 -0.37
CA LEU A 123 -9.99 3.22 1.02
C LEU A 123 -11.02 3.95 1.88
N SER A 124 -11.76 3.22 2.70
CA SER A 124 -12.65 3.82 3.67
C SER A 124 -12.51 3.21 5.05
N ARG A 125 -12.74 4.06 6.05
CA ARG A 125 -12.85 3.68 7.44
C ARG A 125 -14.10 4.30 8.03
N SER A 126 -14.96 3.52 8.64
CA SER A 126 -16.10 4.01 9.42
C SER A 126 -16.04 3.48 10.85
N ARG A 127 -16.45 4.31 11.80
CA ARG A 127 -16.61 3.96 13.21
C ARG A 127 -18.04 4.25 13.61
N LYS A 128 -18.66 3.29 14.30
CA LYS A 128 -19.96 3.41 14.95
C LYS A 128 -19.82 3.06 16.43
N LEU A 129 -20.41 3.84 17.30
CA LEU A 129 -20.51 3.57 18.72
C LEU A 129 -21.99 3.50 19.08
N ASP A 130 -22.42 2.31 19.48
CA ASP A 130 -23.80 2.03 19.89
C ASP A 130 -23.86 2.04 21.42
N TYR A 131 -24.70 2.91 21.98
CA TYR A 131 -25.00 2.97 23.41
C TYR A 131 -26.39 2.37 23.66
N HIS A 132 -26.44 1.18 24.25
CA HIS A 132 -27.70 0.62 24.74
C HIS A 132 -27.95 1.09 26.17
N ALA A 133 -29.02 1.89 26.37
CA ALA A 133 -29.42 2.42 27.68
C ALA A 133 -29.79 1.31 28.70
N ASP A 134 -30.15 0.13 28.22
CA ASP A 134 -30.74 -0.95 29.02
C ASP A 134 -29.71 -1.90 29.66
N ASN A 135 -28.41 -1.79 29.32
CA ASN A 135 -27.42 -2.80 29.73
C ASN A 135 -26.03 -2.25 30.10
N ASP A 136 -25.89 -0.93 30.28
CA ASP A 136 -24.63 -0.21 30.64
C ASP A 136 -23.39 -0.57 29.78
N ARG A 137 -23.61 -1.24 28.63
CA ARG A 137 -22.58 -1.75 27.72
C ARG A 137 -22.63 -0.99 26.40
N SER A 138 -21.54 -0.29 26.10
CA SER A 138 -21.32 0.30 24.78
C SER A 138 -20.67 -0.71 23.84
N LYS A 139 -21.08 -0.72 22.56
CA LYS A 139 -20.46 -1.51 21.50
C LYS A 139 -19.80 -0.58 20.47
N ALA A 140 -18.49 -0.71 20.29
CA ALA A 140 -17.71 0.04 19.30
C ALA A 140 -17.45 -0.83 18.06
N THR A 141 -17.99 -0.43 16.91
CA THR A 141 -17.76 -1.12 15.63
C THR A 141 -16.88 -0.27 14.73
N VAL A 142 -15.79 -0.84 14.21
CA VAL A 142 -14.92 -0.22 13.22
C VAL A 142 -14.94 -1.03 11.93
N ARG A 143 -15.15 -0.40 10.79
CA ARG A 143 -15.10 -1.04 9.48
C ARG A 143 -14.04 -0.38 8.63
N PHE A 144 -13.19 -1.20 8.02
CA PHE A 144 -12.24 -0.80 7.00
C PHE A 144 -12.65 -1.48 5.69
N SER A 145 -12.64 -0.73 4.59
CA SER A 145 -12.79 -1.32 3.27
C SER A 145 -11.73 -0.76 2.33
N THR A 146 -11.12 -1.66 1.55
CA THR A 146 -10.13 -1.30 0.54
C THR A 146 -10.50 -1.98 -0.76
N ILE A 147 -10.69 -1.23 -1.82
CA ILE A 147 -10.85 -1.76 -3.17
C ILE A 147 -9.72 -1.19 -4.02
N VAL A 148 -9.02 -2.04 -4.75
CA VAL A 148 -7.94 -1.63 -5.66
C VAL A 148 -8.17 -2.31 -7.01
N ASP A 149 -8.26 -1.51 -8.07
CA ASP A 149 -8.35 -2.00 -9.43
C ASP A 149 -7.11 -1.56 -10.20
N VAL A 150 -6.36 -2.54 -10.70
CA VAL A 150 -5.20 -2.32 -11.55
C VAL A 150 -5.55 -2.72 -12.98
N GLY A 151 -5.33 -1.80 -13.91
CA GLY A 151 -5.49 -2.03 -15.34
C GLY A 151 -4.43 -2.98 -15.89
N SER A 152 -4.20 -2.92 -17.20
CA SER A 152 -3.14 -3.70 -17.82
C SER A 152 -1.76 -3.17 -17.41
N ALA A 153 -0.86 -4.07 -17.01
CA ALA A 153 0.53 -3.74 -16.77
C ALA A 153 1.46 -4.50 -17.72
N TRP A 154 2.54 -3.83 -18.11
CA TRP A 154 3.60 -4.38 -18.92
C TRP A 154 4.93 -4.25 -18.20
N PHE A 155 5.63 -5.35 -18.07
CA PHE A 155 6.97 -5.42 -17.50
C PHE A 155 7.88 -6.11 -18.52
N LYS A 156 8.79 -5.37 -19.15
CA LYS A 156 9.74 -5.96 -20.10
C LYS A 156 11.15 -5.75 -19.56
N TYR A 157 11.98 -6.78 -19.55
CA TYR A 157 13.37 -6.63 -19.12
C TYR A 157 14.33 -7.62 -19.78
N ASP A 158 15.59 -7.20 -19.96
CA ASP A 158 16.68 -8.07 -20.41
C ASP A 158 17.44 -8.63 -19.18
N MET A 159 17.30 -9.93 -18.93
CA MET A 159 17.93 -10.60 -17.79
C MET A 159 19.46 -10.55 -17.86
N ARG A 160 20.06 -10.50 -19.07
CA ARG A 160 21.52 -10.43 -19.25
C ARG A 160 22.11 -9.14 -18.71
N ARG A 161 21.30 -8.09 -18.63
CA ARG A 161 21.71 -6.74 -18.20
C ARG A 161 21.02 -6.31 -16.91
N LEU A 162 20.29 -7.21 -16.25
CA LEU A 162 19.56 -6.89 -15.03
C LEU A 162 20.47 -6.29 -13.95
N GLY A 163 21.70 -6.81 -13.80
CA GLY A 163 22.67 -6.27 -12.84
C GLY A 163 23.04 -4.80 -13.10
N GLU A 164 23.19 -4.42 -14.37
CA GLU A 164 23.50 -3.04 -14.78
C GLU A 164 22.26 -2.13 -14.65
N ILE A 165 21.10 -2.61 -15.07
CA ILE A 165 19.81 -1.91 -14.94
C ILE A 165 19.53 -1.56 -13.47
N LEU A 166 19.75 -2.51 -12.56
CA LEU A 166 19.56 -2.32 -11.12
C LEU A 166 20.65 -1.43 -10.46
N ALA A 167 21.61 -0.90 -11.22
CA ALA A 167 22.49 0.16 -10.75
C ALA A 167 21.78 1.51 -10.60
N PHE A 168 20.67 1.77 -11.33
CA PHE A 168 19.93 3.03 -11.20
C PHE A 168 19.42 3.26 -9.78
N PRO A 169 18.67 2.32 -9.15
CA PRO A 169 18.31 2.45 -7.74
C PRO A 169 19.54 2.64 -6.85
N LYS A 170 20.66 1.94 -7.09
CA LYS A 170 21.88 2.14 -6.27
C LYS A 170 22.43 3.56 -6.36
N ALA A 171 22.34 4.21 -7.51
CA ALA A 171 22.85 5.57 -7.71
C ALA A 171 21.95 6.65 -7.06
N TRP A 172 20.63 6.46 -7.09
CA TRP A 172 19.65 7.47 -6.67
C TRP A 172 18.93 7.18 -5.35
N TYR A 173 18.80 5.90 -4.96
CA TYR A 173 18.17 5.51 -3.70
C TYR A 173 19.13 5.72 -2.53
N ARG A 174 18.82 6.71 -1.70
CA ARG A 174 19.45 6.87 -0.40
C ARG A 174 18.44 6.54 0.69
N ARG A 175 18.62 5.40 1.35
CA ARG A 175 17.75 4.91 2.43
C ARG A 175 17.48 5.99 3.49
N THR A 176 18.51 6.77 3.84
CA THR A 176 18.41 7.87 4.82
C THR A 176 17.51 9.00 4.34
N ILE A 177 17.60 9.42 3.07
CA ILE A 177 16.75 10.46 2.49
C ILE A 177 15.31 9.98 2.42
N VAL A 178 15.08 8.78 1.88
CA VAL A 178 13.74 8.20 1.76
C VAL A 178 13.11 8.04 3.14
N ARG A 179 13.85 7.50 4.12
CA ARG A 179 13.36 7.42 5.50
C ARG A 179 13.00 8.80 6.04
N ARG A 180 13.86 9.81 5.89
CA ARG A 180 13.56 11.17 6.36
C ARG A 180 12.36 11.80 5.67
N MET A 181 12.23 11.62 4.36
CA MET A 181 11.15 12.21 3.56
C MET A 181 9.78 11.58 3.88
N PHE A 182 9.73 10.27 4.15
CA PHE A 182 8.46 9.55 4.35
C PHE A 182 8.13 9.23 5.81
N LEU A 183 9.14 8.98 6.66
CA LEU A 183 8.96 8.60 8.07
C LEU A 183 9.41 9.69 9.05
N GLY A 184 10.03 10.78 8.57
CA GLY A 184 10.67 11.79 9.41
C GLY A 184 11.97 11.31 10.06
N ASP A 185 12.75 12.24 10.63
CA ASP A 185 13.83 11.89 11.54
C ASP A 185 13.21 11.46 12.88
N LEU A 186 13.00 10.16 13.06
CA LEU A 186 12.92 9.59 14.40
C LEU A 186 14.32 9.67 15.03
N SER A 187 14.68 10.86 15.51
CA SER A 187 15.73 11.05 16.50
C SER A 187 15.28 10.34 17.77
N ALA A 188 15.53 9.04 17.87
CA ALA A 188 15.52 8.36 19.15
C ALA A 188 16.59 9.05 20.01
N HIS A 189 16.16 9.88 20.96
CA HIS A 189 17.03 10.37 22.01
C HIS A 189 17.44 9.13 22.82
N PRO A 190 18.70 8.68 22.80
CA PRO A 190 19.12 7.64 23.72
C PRO A 190 19.13 8.32 25.10
N THR A 191 18.11 8.07 25.92
CA THR A 191 18.19 8.33 27.35
C THR A 191 19.18 7.32 27.93
N HIS A 192 20.48 7.59 27.80
CA HIS A 192 21.48 6.95 28.63
C HIS A 192 21.57 7.73 29.95
N ALA A 193 20.94 7.16 30.97
CA ALA A 193 21.27 7.45 32.35
C ALA A 193 22.56 6.70 32.71
N ALA A 194 23.65 7.42 33.00
CA ALA A 194 24.70 7.03 33.95
C ALA A 194 25.59 8.26 34.23
N ALA A 195 25.99 8.40 35.50
CA ALA A 195 26.43 9.63 36.14
C ALA A 195 27.96 9.89 36.11
N SER A 196 28.32 11.11 36.54
CA SER A 196 29.65 11.66 36.94
C SER A 196 30.67 11.88 35.80
N SER A 197 31.47 12.95 35.71
CA SER A 197 31.88 14.03 36.62
C SER A 197 32.54 15.21 35.84
N ALA A 198 32.41 16.42 36.41
CA ALA A 198 33.31 17.60 36.41
C ALA A 198 33.90 18.27 35.12
N HIS A 199 33.75 19.61 35.12
CA HIS A 199 34.55 20.71 34.54
C HIS A 199 34.43 21.10 33.04
N GLY A 200 33.93 22.34 32.82
CA GLY A 200 34.68 23.37 32.07
C GLY A 200 34.08 23.96 30.77
N VAL A 201 33.56 25.20 30.89
CA VAL A 201 33.57 26.30 29.88
C VAL A 201 32.46 26.31 28.78
N PRO A 202 31.86 27.48 28.46
CA PRO A 202 30.61 27.57 27.69
C PRO A 202 30.86 27.79 26.19
N SER A 203 29.99 27.25 25.33
CA SER A 203 29.88 27.69 23.95
C SER A 203 28.42 27.81 23.52
N THR A 204 28.17 28.95 22.87
CA THR A 204 26.90 29.51 22.46
C THR A 204 26.32 28.76 21.27
N SER A 205 25.01 28.48 21.29
CA SER A 205 24.26 28.14 20.08
C SER A 205 22.77 28.38 20.31
N ASN A 206 22.28 29.47 19.73
CA ASN A 206 20.87 29.87 19.66
C ASN A 206 20.00 28.73 19.09
N VAL A 207 19.01 28.29 19.85
CA VAL A 207 17.92 27.43 19.36
C VAL A 207 16.61 28.24 19.42
N PRO A 208 15.80 28.27 18.35
CA PRO A 208 14.52 28.97 18.37
C PRO A 208 13.53 28.27 19.31
N VAL A 209 13.03 29.01 20.30
CA VAL A 209 12.02 28.53 21.25
C VAL A 209 10.65 28.52 20.55
N SER A 210 10.07 27.33 20.36
CA SER A 210 8.65 27.18 20.04
C SER A 210 7.81 27.26 21.32
N PRO A 211 6.53 27.71 21.26
CA PRO A 211 5.77 28.09 22.44
C PRO A 211 5.42 26.89 23.32
N VAL A 212 5.78 26.98 24.59
CA VAL A 212 5.44 26.00 25.63
C VAL A 212 3.95 26.10 25.96
N LEU A 213 3.20 25.02 25.71
CA LEU A 213 1.86 24.80 26.25
C LEU A 213 1.96 24.55 27.78
N PRO A 214 1.06 25.11 28.62
CA PRO A 214 1.17 24.96 30.07
C PRO A 214 1.06 23.50 30.50
N GLN A 215 2.06 23.07 31.26
CA GLN A 215 2.11 21.75 31.87
C GLN A 215 1.06 21.69 33.00
N ARG A 216 0.03 20.87 32.82
CA ARG A 216 -1.04 20.67 33.79
C ARG A 216 -0.48 20.03 35.07
N GLU A 217 -0.36 20.82 36.13
CA GLU A 217 -0.10 20.33 37.49
C GLU A 217 -1.20 19.35 37.92
N LYS A 218 -0.79 18.18 38.43
CA LYS A 218 -1.69 17.19 39.04
C LYS A 218 -1.93 17.60 40.49
N THR A 219 -2.96 18.41 40.72
CA THR A 219 -3.54 18.57 42.06
C THR A 219 -4.22 17.26 42.45
N LYS A 220 -3.71 16.61 43.50
CA LYS A 220 -4.38 15.47 44.14
C LYS A 220 -5.61 16.00 44.87
N THR A 221 -6.79 15.66 44.39
CA THR A 221 -8.04 15.78 45.15
C THR A 221 -8.49 14.37 45.48
N ASP A 222 -8.40 14.01 46.75
CA ASP A 222 -8.94 12.76 47.28
C ASP A 222 -10.45 12.73 47.04
N THR A 223 -10.86 11.91 46.09
CA THR A 223 -12.28 11.58 45.89
C THR A 223 -12.43 10.08 46.00
N ILE A 224 -13.37 9.70 46.86
CA ILE A 224 -13.77 8.35 47.25
C ILE A 224 -13.79 7.40 46.03
N LYS A 225 -12.99 6.34 46.12
CA LYS A 225 -13.01 5.23 45.16
C LYS A 225 -14.34 4.50 45.26
N SER A 226 -15.33 4.90 44.47
CA SER A 226 -16.41 4.00 44.09
C SER A 226 -15.82 2.99 43.12
N ASN A 227 -15.63 1.76 43.59
CA ASN A 227 -15.26 0.60 42.78
C ASN A 227 -16.45 0.26 41.87
N LYS A 228 -16.67 1.05 40.81
CA LYS A 228 -17.49 0.62 39.67
C LYS A 228 -16.55 -0.16 38.76
N ASP A 229 -16.78 -1.46 38.67
CA ASP A 229 -16.23 -2.31 37.62
C ASP A 229 -16.42 -1.57 36.30
N LYS A 230 -15.31 -1.13 35.68
CA LYS A 230 -15.37 -0.60 34.31
C LYS A 230 -15.83 -1.76 33.44
N ALA A 231 -17.12 -1.79 33.13
CA ALA A 231 -17.64 -2.67 32.10
C ALA A 231 -16.82 -2.42 30.82
N ASN A 232 -15.97 -3.38 30.45
CA ASN A 232 -15.18 -3.28 29.23
C ASN A 232 -16.15 -3.14 28.06
N ALA A 233 -16.08 -2.01 27.36
CA ALA A 233 -16.88 -1.77 26.16
C ALA A 233 -16.57 -2.86 25.13
N ALA A 234 -17.62 -3.49 24.60
CA ALA A 234 -17.46 -4.49 23.56
C ALA A 234 -16.97 -3.81 22.28
N TRP A 235 -16.06 -4.44 21.54
CA TRP A 235 -15.59 -3.89 20.26
C TRP A 235 -15.58 -4.94 19.17
N GLU A 236 -15.78 -4.48 17.93
CA GLU A 236 -15.76 -5.30 16.72
C GLU A 236 -15.04 -4.54 15.61
N THR A 237 -14.13 -5.19 14.91
CA THR A 237 -13.44 -4.67 13.74
C THR A 237 -13.70 -5.58 12.55
N LEU A 238 -14.20 -5.00 11.46
CA LEU A 238 -14.37 -5.67 10.18
C LEU A 238 -13.42 -5.05 9.16
N VAL A 239 -12.60 -5.87 8.51
CA VAL A 239 -11.76 -5.46 7.38
C VAL A 239 -12.26 -6.18 6.15
N LEU A 240 -12.56 -5.42 5.10
CA LEU A 240 -12.90 -5.91 3.77
C LEU A 240 -11.82 -5.45 2.81
N PHE A 241 -11.36 -6.33 1.94
CA PHE A 241 -10.50 -5.93 0.85
C PHE A 241 -10.85 -6.65 -0.44
N ALA A 242 -10.66 -5.97 -1.56
CA ALA A 242 -10.73 -6.53 -2.89
C ALA A 242 -9.61 -5.90 -3.74
N VAL A 243 -8.88 -6.72 -4.46
CA VAL A 243 -7.81 -6.33 -5.38
C VAL A 243 -8.06 -7.03 -6.69
N ASN A 244 -8.33 -6.26 -7.73
CA ASN A 244 -8.51 -6.74 -9.09
C ASN A 244 -7.31 -6.31 -9.94
N PHE A 245 -6.86 -7.21 -10.80
CA PHE A 245 -5.76 -6.94 -11.71
C PHE A 245 -6.10 -7.54 -13.07
N THR A 246 -6.31 -6.66 -14.05
CA THR A 246 -6.88 -7.04 -15.35
C THR A 246 -5.94 -7.96 -16.12
N LYS A 247 -4.69 -7.52 -16.31
CA LYS A 247 -3.74 -8.25 -17.16
C LYS A 247 -2.30 -7.88 -16.85
N LEU A 248 -1.48 -8.89 -16.55
CA LEU A 248 -0.03 -8.71 -16.37
C LEU A 248 0.67 -9.32 -17.57
N ASN A 249 1.45 -8.51 -18.29
CA ASN A 249 2.32 -9.01 -19.35
C ASN A 249 3.77 -8.81 -18.93
N VAL A 250 4.48 -9.91 -18.78
CA VAL A 250 5.90 -9.93 -18.51
C VAL A 250 6.64 -10.46 -19.74
N HIS A 251 7.61 -9.70 -20.22
CA HIS A 251 8.46 -10.09 -21.32
C HIS A 251 9.92 -10.10 -20.85
N MET A 252 10.57 -11.23 -20.98
CA MET A 252 11.89 -11.47 -20.42
C MET A 252 12.80 -11.99 -21.52
N ASN A 253 13.94 -11.34 -21.73
CA ASN A 253 15.03 -11.94 -22.48
C ASN A 253 15.96 -12.65 -21.50
N MET A 254 15.90 -13.98 -21.45
CA MET A 254 16.65 -14.83 -20.52
C MET A 254 17.94 -15.39 -21.13
N GLY A 255 18.42 -14.78 -22.22
CA GLY A 255 19.69 -15.14 -22.86
C GLY A 255 19.66 -16.54 -23.49
N ASN A 256 20.78 -17.24 -23.50
CA ASN A 256 20.89 -18.51 -24.25
C ASN A 256 20.14 -19.68 -23.58
N VAL A 257 19.84 -19.59 -22.28
CA VAL A 257 19.25 -20.70 -21.53
C VAL A 257 17.79 -20.88 -21.90
N MET A 258 16.97 -19.84 -21.74
CA MET A 258 15.53 -19.89 -22.05
C MET A 258 15.11 -19.00 -23.23
N GLY A 259 16.05 -18.25 -23.81
CA GLY A 259 15.77 -17.38 -24.94
C GLY A 259 14.80 -16.27 -24.56
N ASN A 260 13.78 -16.12 -25.39
CA ASN A 260 12.71 -15.16 -25.23
C ASN A 260 11.55 -15.79 -24.45
N VAL A 261 11.21 -15.21 -23.30
CA VAL A 261 10.16 -15.71 -22.42
C VAL A 261 9.05 -14.67 -22.28
N SER A 262 7.82 -15.09 -22.52
CA SER A 262 6.62 -14.28 -22.26
C SER A 262 5.79 -14.95 -21.18
N TRP A 263 5.48 -14.22 -20.11
CA TRP A 263 4.51 -14.62 -19.10
C TRP A 263 3.32 -13.66 -19.12
N GLN A 264 2.12 -14.20 -19.21
CA GLN A 264 0.88 -13.44 -19.18
C GLN A 264 -0.04 -14.00 -18.09
N SER A 265 -0.60 -13.11 -17.28
CA SER A 265 -1.62 -13.41 -16.28
C SER A 265 -2.87 -12.58 -16.59
N ARG A 266 -4.07 -13.14 -16.45
CA ARG A 266 -5.35 -12.48 -16.77
C ARG A 266 -6.38 -12.67 -15.67
N ASP A 267 -7.14 -11.60 -15.43
CA ASP A 267 -8.27 -11.54 -14.51
C ASP A 267 -7.93 -12.12 -13.13
N PHE A 268 -6.90 -11.52 -12.51
CA PHE A 268 -6.57 -11.82 -11.13
C PHE A 268 -7.53 -11.08 -10.21
N ASN A 269 -8.14 -11.80 -9.28
CA ASN A 269 -8.97 -11.26 -8.22
C ASN A 269 -8.47 -11.80 -6.88
N CYS A 270 -8.32 -10.93 -5.91
CA CYS A 270 -8.04 -11.29 -4.53
C CYS A 270 -9.02 -10.53 -3.65
N SER A 271 -9.84 -11.24 -2.88
CA SER A 271 -10.80 -10.63 -1.99
C SER A 271 -10.76 -11.28 -0.62
N GLY A 272 -11.14 -10.53 0.40
CA GLY A 272 -11.18 -11.09 1.73
C GLY A 272 -11.96 -10.26 2.73
N ARG A 273 -12.30 -10.96 3.80
CA ARG A 273 -13.05 -10.47 4.95
C ARG A 273 -12.35 -10.94 6.20
N LEU A 274 -12.13 -10.04 7.15
CA LEU A 274 -11.61 -10.34 8.47
C LEU A 274 -12.48 -9.66 9.52
N SER A 275 -13.08 -10.44 10.41
CA SER A 275 -13.87 -9.98 11.55
C SER A 275 -13.15 -10.36 12.84
N ILE A 276 -12.92 -9.38 13.73
CA ILE A 276 -12.30 -9.60 15.03
C ILE A 276 -13.09 -8.84 16.08
N GLY A 277 -13.38 -9.46 17.23
CA GLY A 277 -14.09 -8.80 18.32
C GLY A 277 -13.51 -9.04 19.71
N SER A 278 -13.98 -8.24 20.67
CA SER A 278 -13.61 -8.30 22.09
C SER A 278 -13.96 -9.62 22.78
N THR A 279 -14.82 -10.44 22.16
CA THR A 279 -15.19 -11.78 22.64
C THR A 279 -14.17 -12.86 22.28
N GLY A 280 -13.09 -12.51 21.59
CA GLY A 280 -12.10 -13.47 21.07
C GLY A 280 -12.52 -14.13 19.75
N HIS A 281 -13.65 -13.73 19.17
CA HIS A 281 -14.07 -14.16 17.84
C HIS A 281 -13.10 -13.63 16.78
N ARG A 282 -12.62 -14.52 15.92
CA ARG A 282 -11.84 -14.22 14.70
C ARG A 282 -12.40 -15.04 13.55
N ASN A 283 -12.87 -14.36 12.52
CA ASN A 283 -13.34 -15.00 11.31
C ASN A 283 -12.70 -14.34 10.10
N MET A 284 -11.90 -15.10 9.36
CA MET A 284 -11.20 -14.67 8.18
C MET A 284 -11.58 -15.54 6.99
N LEU A 285 -11.99 -14.91 5.91
CA LEU A 285 -12.18 -15.51 4.61
C LEU A 285 -11.27 -14.79 3.61
N VAL A 286 -10.44 -15.52 2.89
CA VAL A 286 -9.61 -15.00 1.81
C VAL A 286 -9.84 -15.86 0.57
N GLY A 287 -10.13 -15.22 -0.55
CA GLY A 287 -10.26 -15.85 -1.86
C GLY A 287 -9.27 -15.23 -2.84
N VAL A 288 -8.61 -16.07 -3.62
CA VAL A 288 -7.73 -15.68 -4.71
C VAL A 288 -8.18 -16.45 -5.95
N ALA A 289 -8.43 -15.74 -7.04
CA ALA A 289 -8.84 -16.30 -8.30
C ALA A 289 -7.97 -15.76 -9.43
N LEU A 290 -7.71 -16.60 -10.42
CA LEU A 290 -6.99 -16.24 -11.62
C LEU A 290 -7.58 -16.98 -12.82
N ALA A 291 -8.12 -16.26 -13.80
CA ALA A 291 -8.76 -16.88 -14.96
C ALA A 291 -7.76 -17.64 -15.84
N GLY A 292 -6.54 -17.11 -15.99
CA GLY A 292 -5.48 -17.85 -16.64
C GLY A 292 -4.10 -17.24 -16.47
N SER A 293 -3.08 -18.10 -16.50
CA SER A 293 -1.67 -17.73 -16.47
C SER A 293 -0.91 -18.61 -17.46
N ALA A 294 -0.21 -17.99 -18.41
CA ALA A 294 0.55 -18.70 -19.43
C ALA A 294 1.98 -18.17 -19.48
N LEU A 295 2.97 -19.06 -19.40
CA LEU A 295 4.39 -18.80 -19.59
C LEU A 295 4.84 -19.57 -20.81
N ASP A 296 5.57 -18.92 -21.72
CA ASP A 296 6.08 -19.52 -22.96
C ASP A 296 7.53 -19.07 -23.15
N ALA A 297 8.44 -20.04 -23.30
CA ALA A 297 9.88 -19.84 -23.42
C ALA A 297 10.37 -20.45 -24.74
N ARG A 298 11.03 -19.63 -25.57
CA ARG A 298 11.46 -20.02 -26.93
C ARG A 298 12.84 -19.50 -27.28
N GLY A 299 13.58 -20.27 -28.09
CA GLY A 299 14.87 -19.84 -28.63
C GLY A 299 16.05 -19.93 -27.66
N GLY A 300 15.91 -20.75 -26.60
CA GLY A 300 16.99 -21.15 -25.70
C GLY A 300 17.24 -22.66 -25.75
N ILE A 301 18.24 -23.12 -24.99
CA ILE A 301 18.56 -24.54 -24.77
C ILE A 301 17.39 -25.27 -24.10
N VAL A 302 16.71 -24.59 -23.18
CA VAL A 302 15.51 -25.03 -22.47
C VAL A 302 14.35 -24.16 -22.93
N GLY A 303 13.27 -24.76 -23.37
CA GLY A 303 12.06 -24.08 -23.81
C GLY A 303 10.79 -24.80 -23.35
N GLY A 304 9.67 -24.34 -23.86
CA GLY A 304 8.36 -24.94 -23.61
C GLY A 304 7.37 -23.93 -23.03
N ALA A 305 6.23 -24.45 -22.57
CA ALA A 305 5.11 -23.64 -22.12
C ALA A 305 4.46 -24.22 -20.85
N ILE A 306 3.98 -23.34 -19.99
CA ILE A 306 3.17 -23.65 -18.81
C ILE A 306 1.88 -22.85 -18.94
N SER A 307 0.73 -23.51 -18.98
CA SER A 307 -0.58 -22.87 -19.06
C SER A 307 -1.47 -23.35 -17.93
N LEU A 308 -2.01 -22.40 -17.18
CA LEU A 308 -2.93 -22.62 -16.07
C LEU A 308 -4.25 -21.95 -16.41
N SER A 309 -5.36 -22.66 -16.18
CA SER A 309 -6.71 -22.14 -16.40
C SER A 309 -7.56 -22.26 -15.13
N ALA A 310 -8.28 -21.17 -14.83
CA ALA A 310 -9.23 -21.04 -13.72
C ALA A 310 -8.69 -21.61 -12.41
N ILE A 311 -7.73 -20.91 -11.82
CA ILE A 311 -7.21 -21.19 -10.48
C ILE A 311 -8.09 -20.47 -9.47
N HIS A 312 -8.64 -21.20 -8.53
CA HIS A 312 -9.35 -20.65 -7.38
C HIS A 312 -8.76 -21.23 -6.10
N THR A 313 -8.25 -20.36 -5.24
CA THR A 313 -7.75 -20.70 -3.91
C THR A 313 -8.59 -19.97 -2.89
N TYR A 314 -8.96 -20.64 -1.81
CA TYR A 314 -9.61 -19.99 -0.69
C TYR A 314 -9.06 -20.51 0.63
N ALA A 315 -9.04 -19.64 1.63
CA ALA A 315 -8.71 -19.95 3.01
C ALA A 315 -9.80 -19.39 3.91
N HIS A 316 -10.34 -20.22 4.79
CA HIS A 316 -11.30 -19.86 5.81
C HIS A 316 -10.72 -20.24 7.17
N ILE A 317 -10.60 -19.25 8.06
CA ILE A 317 -10.08 -19.40 9.42
C ILE A 317 -11.16 -18.88 10.35
N SER A 318 -11.72 -19.75 11.17
CA SER A 318 -12.70 -19.41 12.19
C SER A 318 -12.20 -19.87 13.55
N GLU A 319 -11.99 -18.92 14.45
CA GLU A 319 -11.61 -19.13 15.83
C GLU A 319 -12.63 -18.43 16.74
N GLU A 320 -13.13 -19.13 17.75
CA GLU A 320 -14.07 -18.59 18.72
C GLU A 320 -13.57 -18.90 20.13
N ALA A 321 -13.83 -18.00 21.09
CA ALA A 321 -13.33 -18.17 22.45
C ALA A 321 -13.98 -19.39 23.12
N GLY A 322 -13.16 -20.36 23.54
CA GLY A 322 -13.63 -21.61 24.15
C GLY A 322 -14.09 -22.66 23.14
N GLY A 323 -14.04 -22.38 21.84
CA GLY A 323 -14.33 -23.34 20.76
C GLY A 323 -13.07 -23.94 20.13
N MET A 324 -13.22 -25.06 19.44
CA MET A 324 -12.15 -25.65 18.61
C MET A 324 -11.95 -24.80 17.34
N PRO A 325 -10.70 -24.48 16.95
CA PRO A 325 -10.44 -23.72 15.73
C PRO A 325 -10.80 -24.53 14.48
N MET A 326 -11.39 -23.87 13.49
CA MET A 326 -11.81 -24.46 12.22
C MET A 326 -11.13 -23.77 11.05
N HIS A 327 -10.13 -24.43 10.47
CA HIS A 327 -9.35 -23.91 9.36
C HIS A 327 -9.54 -24.78 8.13
N VAL A 328 -9.96 -24.16 7.02
CA VAL A 328 -10.15 -24.84 5.73
C VAL A 328 -9.37 -24.08 4.68
N CYS A 329 -8.52 -24.78 3.95
CA CYS A 329 -7.86 -24.27 2.75
C CYS A 329 -8.26 -25.16 1.58
N GLY A 330 -8.58 -24.55 0.44
CA GLY A 330 -8.94 -25.26 -0.78
C GLY A 330 -8.26 -24.63 -1.98
N VAL A 331 -7.85 -25.49 -2.91
CA VAL A 331 -7.33 -25.10 -4.22
C VAL A 331 -8.11 -25.87 -5.28
N ARG A 332 -8.61 -25.17 -6.28
CA ARG A 332 -9.26 -25.72 -7.46
C ARG A 332 -8.53 -25.21 -8.69
N LEU A 333 -8.17 -26.14 -9.57
CA LEU A 333 -7.50 -25.88 -10.83
C LEU A 333 -8.31 -26.58 -11.92
N ALA A 334 -8.78 -25.83 -12.92
CA ALA A 334 -9.56 -26.43 -14.00
C ALA A 334 -8.67 -27.20 -14.98
N ALA A 335 -7.56 -26.59 -15.41
CA ALA A 335 -6.60 -27.23 -16.29
C ALA A 335 -5.18 -26.73 -16.03
N LEU A 336 -4.24 -27.65 -16.20
CA LEU A 336 -2.79 -27.42 -16.24
C LEU A 336 -2.24 -28.10 -17.48
N GLU A 337 -1.57 -27.33 -18.33
CA GLU A 337 -0.83 -27.84 -19.47
C GLU A 337 0.65 -27.49 -19.31
N LEU A 338 1.50 -28.48 -19.51
CA LEU A 338 2.95 -28.36 -19.43
C LEU A 338 3.57 -28.94 -20.69
N ARG A 339 4.38 -28.14 -21.36
CA ARG A 339 5.25 -28.55 -22.46
C ARG A 339 6.67 -28.18 -22.09
N LEU A 340 7.57 -29.15 -22.14
CA LEU A 340 9.00 -28.94 -21.89
C LEU A 340 9.76 -29.30 -23.16
N GLU A 341 10.63 -28.41 -23.60
CA GLU A 341 11.51 -28.60 -24.74
C GLU A 341 12.95 -28.50 -24.24
N TYR A 342 13.78 -29.48 -24.58
CA TYR A 342 15.20 -29.47 -24.24
C TYR A 342 16.02 -29.86 -25.46
N MET A 343 16.95 -28.98 -25.84
CA MET A 343 17.88 -29.18 -26.94
C MET A 343 19.28 -29.36 -26.36
N GLY A 344 19.59 -30.58 -25.92
CA GLY A 344 20.88 -30.97 -25.36
C GLY A 344 21.56 -32.07 -26.16
#